data_AF-A0A3A4YZ16-F1
#
_entry.id   AF-A0A3A4YZ16-F1
#
_cell.length_a   1.000
_cell.length_b   1.000
_cell.length_c   1.000
_cell.angle_alpha   90.00
_cell.angle_beta   90.00
_cell.angle_gamma   90.00
#
_symmetry.space_group_name_H-M   'P 1'
#
loop_
_entity.id
_entity.type
_entity.pdbx_description
1 polymer ?
#
loop_
_entity_poly.entity_id
_entity_poly.type
_entity_poly.pdbx_seq_one_letter_code
_entity_poly.pdbx_strand_id
1 'polypeptide(L)'
;MIRKTNHIKTIFLALAVTSLAFVFSCASAPRDFDPNLKGAQLIVDPECISLGVARVLGTPISFKGKGFKPGDSVFISLLGVEKGGKKVDVPLADAAVDKDGSFVAKVATLSKVTEILRADMGSNAKNENIVIISKPPIPEGTYTARAVSMESDIKADTTFTVKGPSVGDGIKDWLGGLTGKIVKK
;
A
#
# COMPACT_ATOMS: atom_id res chain seq x y z
N MET A 1 -43.85 -33.07 -17.09
CA MET A 1 -43.29 -32.39 -15.89
C MET A 1 -41.78 -32.66 -15.79
N ILE A 2 -40.94 -32.20 -16.74
CA ILE A 2 -39.47 -32.40 -16.68
C ILE A 2 -38.80 -31.27 -17.48
N ARG A 3 -38.53 -30.10 -16.87
CA ARG A 3 -37.72 -29.04 -17.52
C ARG A 3 -37.07 -28.03 -16.57
N LYS A 4 -37.48 -27.95 -15.30
CA LYS A 4 -36.93 -26.99 -14.31
C LYS A 4 -35.57 -27.38 -13.71
N THR A 5 -35.23 -28.66 -13.64
CA THR A 5 -34.06 -29.15 -12.89
C THR A 5 -32.71 -28.85 -13.58
N ASN A 6 -32.69 -28.75 -14.91
CA ASN A 6 -31.44 -28.53 -15.65
C ASN A 6 -30.97 -27.07 -15.60
N HIS A 7 -31.89 -26.09 -15.67
CA HIS A 7 -31.52 -24.66 -15.60
C HIS A 7 -30.92 -24.26 -14.25
N ILE A 8 -31.40 -24.83 -13.14
CA ILE A 8 -30.85 -24.56 -11.80
C ILE A 8 -29.41 -25.08 -11.69
N LYS A 9 -29.13 -26.27 -12.23
CA LYS A 9 -27.76 -26.82 -12.26
C LYS A 9 -26.83 -26.01 -13.15
N THR A 10 -27.29 -25.50 -14.30
CA THR A 10 -26.49 -24.66 -15.18
C THR A 10 -26.20 -23.28 -14.57
N ILE A 11 -27.16 -22.69 -13.83
CA ILE A 11 -26.96 -21.43 -13.11
C ILE A 11 -25.97 -21.61 -11.95
N PHE A 12 -26.09 -22.69 -11.16
CA PHE A 12 -25.14 -23.01 -10.10
C PHE A 12 -23.73 -23.30 -10.63
N LEU A 13 -23.62 -23.98 -11.78
CA LEU A 13 -22.33 -24.25 -12.43
C LEU A 13 -21.70 -22.97 -13.01
N ALA A 14 -22.52 -22.07 -13.59
CA ALA A 14 -22.05 -20.78 -14.08
C ALA A 14 -21.57 -19.87 -12.94
N LEU A 15 -22.28 -19.84 -11.81
CA LEU A 15 -21.86 -19.11 -10.59
C LEU A 15 -20.54 -19.66 -10.03
N ALA A 16 -20.36 -20.98 -10.03
CA ALA A 16 -19.14 -21.63 -9.55
C ALA A 16 -17.92 -21.37 -10.46
N VAL A 17 -18.12 -21.27 -11.78
CA VAL A 17 -17.06 -20.93 -12.74
C VAL A 17 -16.68 -19.45 -12.68
N THR A 18 -17.63 -18.55 -12.41
CA THR A 18 -17.32 -17.12 -12.19
C THR A 18 -16.60 -16.84 -10.87
N SER A 19 -16.78 -17.66 -9.83
CA SER A 19 -16.05 -17.51 -8.56
C SER A 19 -14.57 -17.88 -8.66
N LEU A 20 -14.15 -18.63 -9.70
CA LEU A 20 -12.78 -19.10 -9.85
C LEU A 20 -11.85 -18.08 -10.54
N ALA A 21 -12.39 -17.00 -11.10
CA ALA A 21 -11.63 -16.00 -11.87
C ALA A 21 -11.18 -14.75 -11.06
N PHE A 22 -11.48 -14.66 -9.76
CA PHE A 22 -11.41 -13.40 -9.00
C PHE A 22 -10.30 -13.29 -7.95
N VAL A 23 -9.16 -13.99 -8.11
CA VAL A 23 -8.04 -13.88 -7.16
C VAL A 23 -6.71 -13.52 -7.83
N PHE A 24 -6.64 -12.33 -8.43
CA PHE A 24 -5.37 -11.60 -8.51
C PHE A 24 -5.12 -10.87 -7.18
N SER A 25 -5.02 -11.66 -6.10
CA SER A 25 -4.60 -11.15 -4.79
C SER A 25 -3.11 -10.81 -4.86
N CYS A 26 -2.71 -9.72 -4.21
CA CYS A 26 -1.30 -9.41 -3.99
C CYS A 26 -0.71 -10.35 -2.91
N ALA A 27 -0.67 -11.65 -3.17
CA ALA A 27 -0.04 -12.63 -2.31
C ALA A 27 1.44 -12.72 -2.71
N SER A 28 2.26 -11.78 -2.23
CA SER A 28 3.71 -11.93 -2.30
C SER A 28 4.17 -12.53 -0.97
N ALA A 29 5.01 -13.58 -1.02
CA ALA A 29 5.64 -14.10 0.19
C ALA A 29 6.48 -12.98 0.84
N PRO A 30 6.52 -12.87 2.18
CA PRO A 30 7.39 -11.92 2.85
C PRO A 30 8.84 -12.14 2.37
N ARG A 31 9.48 -11.09 1.86
CA ARG A 31 10.91 -11.16 1.51
C ARG A 31 11.76 -11.10 2.77
N ASP A 32 12.90 -11.77 2.68
CA ASP A 32 13.98 -11.67 3.64
C ASP A 32 15.21 -11.04 2.97
N PHE A 33 16.17 -10.63 3.77
CA PHE A 33 17.44 -10.08 3.28
C PHE A 33 18.27 -11.17 2.59
N ASP A 34 18.95 -10.82 1.51
CA ASP A 34 19.86 -11.75 0.84
C ASP A 34 21.18 -11.83 1.63
N PRO A 35 21.55 -13.00 2.19
CA PRO A 35 22.78 -13.14 2.96
C PRO A 35 24.04 -12.99 2.09
N ASN A 36 23.93 -13.08 0.76
CA ASN A 36 25.06 -12.96 -0.16
C ASN A 36 25.33 -11.51 -0.58
N LEU A 37 24.38 -10.60 -0.39
CA LEU A 37 24.55 -9.19 -0.70
C LEU A 37 25.29 -8.48 0.43
N LYS A 38 26.44 -7.91 0.09
CA LYS A 38 27.22 -7.05 0.99
C LYS A 38 26.71 -5.61 0.91
N GLY A 39 26.58 -4.96 2.06
CA GLY A 39 26.17 -3.57 2.18
C GLY A 39 24.71 -3.40 2.61
N ALA A 40 24.21 -2.18 2.48
CA ALA A 40 22.87 -1.82 2.91
C ALA A 40 21.81 -2.45 2.01
N GLN A 41 20.76 -2.99 2.63
CA GLN A 41 19.65 -3.63 1.96
C GLN A 41 18.33 -3.05 2.49
N LEU A 42 17.32 -2.99 1.61
CA LEU A 42 15.98 -2.54 1.93
C LEU A 42 14.96 -3.54 1.38
N ILE A 43 13.97 -3.89 2.19
CA ILE A 43 12.81 -4.67 1.79
C ILE A 43 11.53 -3.98 2.27
N VAL A 44 10.42 -4.27 1.62
CA VAL A 44 9.10 -3.72 1.97
C VAL A 44 8.10 -4.86 2.15
N ASP A 45 7.22 -4.72 3.14
CA ASP A 45 6.18 -5.69 3.45
C ASP A 45 4.84 -4.97 3.68
N PRO A 46 3.81 -5.23 2.84
CA PRO A 46 3.84 -6.07 1.64
C PRO A 46 4.53 -5.36 0.46
N GLU A 47 5.04 -6.14 -0.51
CA GLU A 47 5.66 -5.60 -1.74
C GLU A 47 4.67 -4.95 -2.70
N CYS A 48 3.39 -5.31 -2.59
CA CYS A 48 2.37 -4.61 -3.33
C CYS A 48 1.09 -4.36 -2.54
N ILE A 49 0.44 -3.26 -2.91
CA ILE A 49 -0.84 -2.82 -2.38
C ILE A 49 -1.80 -2.52 -3.52
N SER A 50 -3.10 -2.50 -3.23
CA SER A 50 -4.12 -1.97 -4.13
C SER A 50 -4.70 -0.66 -3.59
N LEU A 51 -5.01 0.28 -4.50
CA LEU A 51 -5.42 1.66 -4.21
C LEU A 51 -6.87 1.82 -3.73
N GLY A 52 -7.41 0.85 -3.00
CA GLY A 52 -8.65 1.02 -2.24
C GLY A 52 -8.41 1.85 -0.98
N VAL A 53 -9.28 2.81 -0.66
CA VAL A 53 -9.11 3.66 0.54
C VAL A 53 -9.10 2.81 1.81
N ALA A 54 -10.12 1.98 2.00
CA ALA A 54 -10.20 1.09 3.16
C ALA A 54 -9.06 0.06 3.17
N ARG A 55 -8.61 -0.37 1.97
CA ARG A 55 -7.50 -1.31 1.82
C ARG A 55 -6.18 -0.71 2.26
N VAL A 56 -5.82 0.45 1.72
CA VAL A 56 -4.57 1.15 2.03
C VAL A 56 -4.50 1.44 3.52
N LEU A 57 -5.57 1.95 4.13
CA LEU A 57 -5.61 2.24 5.56
C LEU A 57 -5.48 0.97 6.41
N GLY A 58 -6.15 -0.12 6.01
CA GLY A 58 -6.15 -1.38 6.74
C GLY A 58 -4.93 -2.26 6.52
N THR A 59 -4.07 -1.95 5.54
CA THR A 59 -2.88 -2.75 5.23
C THR A 59 -1.67 -2.18 5.97
N PRO A 60 -1.04 -2.90 6.92
CA PRO A 60 0.23 -2.48 7.51
C PRO A 60 1.30 -2.46 6.42
N ILE A 61 2.00 -1.34 6.26
CA ILE A 61 3.11 -1.22 5.32
C ILE A 61 4.34 -0.89 6.15
N SER A 62 5.39 -1.68 5.99
CA SER A 62 6.66 -1.47 6.69
C SER A 62 7.84 -1.71 5.77
N PHE A 63 8.86 -0.89 5.94
CA PHE A 63 10.15 -1.07 5.32
C PHE A 63 11.12 -1.58 6.37
N LYS A 64 11.92 -2.59 6.01
CA LYS A 64 12.96 -3.14 6.87
C LYS A 64 14.30 -2.93 6.20
N GLY A 65 15.26 -2.39 6.93
CA GLY A 65 16.61 -2.19 6.45
C GLY A 65 17.63 -2.99 7.26
N LYS A 66 18.76 -3.30 6.63
CA LYS A 66 19.93 -3.94 7.25
C LYS A 66 21.21 -3.42 6.61
N GLY A 67 22.29 -3.35 7.37
CA GLY A 67 23.60 -2.89 6.88
C GLY A 67 23.75 -1.37 6.87
N PHE A 68 22.95 -0.66 7.66
CA PHE A 68 23.05 0.79 7.88
C PHE A 68 23.95 1.09 9.08
N LYS A 69 24.41 2.34 9.19
CA LYS A 69 25.23 2.80 10.32
C LYS A 69 24.39 2.81 11.61
N PRO A 70 24.79 2.06 12.66
CA PRO A 70 24.10 2.10 13.95
C PRO A 70 24.00 3.50 14.55
N GLY A 71 22.84 3.84 15.11
CA GLY A 71 22.59 5.15 15.73
C GLY A 71 22.30 6.29 14.74
N ASP A 72 22.36 6.03 13.43
CA ASP A 72 21.89 6.97 12.40
C ASP A 72 20.35 6.98 12.34
N SER A 73 19.77 7.79 11.46
CA SER A 73 18.36 7.79 11.12
C SER A 73 18.18 7.71 9.61
N VAL A 74 17.10 7.09 9.15
CA VAL A 74 16.80 6.91 7.73
C VAL A 74 15.49 7.56 7.35
N PHE A 75 15.44 8.16 6.16
CA PHE A 75 14.20 8.55 5.48
C PHE A 75 13.93 7.62 4.31
N ILE A 76 12.65 7.27 4.14
CA ILE A 76 12.21 6.39 3.07
C ILE A 76 11.28 7.17 2.17
N SER A 77 11.65 7.25 0.89
CA SER A 77 10.88 7.96 -0.14
C SER A 77 10.53 7.04 -1.29
N LEU A 78 9.34 7.25 -1.86
CA LEU A 78 8.94 6.68 -3.14
C LEU A 78 9.41 7.61 -4.25
N LEU A 79 10.26 7.12 -5.14
CA LEU A 79 10.91 7.95 -6.15
C LEU A 79 10.02 8.18 -7.37
N GLY A 80 10.09 9.39 -7.93
CA GLY A 80 9.53 9.69 -9.25
C GLY A 80 8.01 9.60 -9.37
N VAL A 81 7.28 9.82 -8.27
CA VAL A 81 5.82 9.78 -8.24
C VAL A 81 5.23 10.97 -9.02
N GLU A 82 4.31 10.71 -9.95
CA GLU A 82 3.72 11.76 -10.78
C GLU A 82 2.61 12.53 -10.04
N LYS A 83 2.90 13.73 -9.53
CA LYS A 83 1.99 14.60 -8.78
C LYS A 83 1.81 15.92 -9.54
N GLY A 84 0.61 16.18 -10.07
CA GLY A 84 0.30 17.43 -10.76
C GLY A 84 1.14 17.70 -12.01
N GLY A 85 1.42 16.65 -12.81
CA GLY A 85 2.20 16.75 -14.05
C GLY A 85 3.72 16.83 -13.85
N LYS A 86 4.22 16.64 -12.63
CA LYS A 86 5.66 16.59 -12.31
C LYS A 86 5.99 15.30 -11.57
N LYS A 87 7.21 14.78 -11.78
CA LYS A 87 7.76 13.69 -10.96
C LYS A 87 8.39 14.27 -9.71
N VAL A 88 7.98 13.77 -8.55
CA VAL A 88 8.48 14.19 -7.24
C VAL A 88 8.75 12.96 -6.39
N ASP A 89 9.75 13.05 -5.51
CA ASP A 89 10.01 12.03 -4.51
C ASP A 89 9.10 12.28 -3.30
N VAL A 90 8.47 11.21 -2.82
CA VAL A 90 7.40 11.28 -1.83
C VAL A 90 7.85 10.58 -0.55
N PRO A 91 7.99 11.30 0.57
CA PRO A 91 8.40 10.69 1.83
C PRO A 91 7.28 9.82 2.40
N LEU A 92 7.58 8.58 2.78
CA LEU A 92 6.60 7.64 3.31
C LEU A 92 6.80 7.33 4.80
N ALA A 93 8.05 7.20 5.23
CA ALA A 93 8.40 6.80 6.58
C ALA A 93 9.82 7.21 6.94
N ASP A 94 10.10 7.16 8.24
CA ASP A 94 11.41 7.35 8.85
C ASP A 94 11.60 6.35 10.00
N ALA A 95 12.86 6.09 10.36
CA ALA A 95 13.21 5.27 11.51
C ALA A 95 14.64 5.56 11.99
N ALA A 96 14.88 5.33 13.28
CA ALA A 96 16.23 5.22 13.81
C ALA A 96 16.85 3.85 13.45
N VAL A 97 18.17 3.83 13.24
CA VAL A 97 18.93 2.60 13.00
C VAL A 97 19.40 2.02 14.32
N ASP A 98 19.04 0.77 14.57
CA ASP A 98 19.40 0.02 15.76
C ASP A 98 20.90 -0.28 15.83
N LYS A 99 21.34 -0.75 17.01
CA LYS A 99 22.76 -1.05 17.29
C LYS A 99 23.36 -2.10 16.36
N ASP A 100 22.53 -2.97 15.78
CA ASP A 100 22.92 -4.02 14.84
C ASP A 100 22.92 -3.55 13.37
N GLY A 101 22.63 -2.27 13.12
CA GLY A 101 22.57 -1.69 11.78
C GLY A 101 21.28 -2.02 11.01
N SER A 102 20.24 -2.46 11.73
CA SER A 102 18.91 -2.71 11.17
C SER A 102 17.90 -1.63 11.55
N PHE A 103 16.77 -1.58 10.86
CA PHE A 103 15.63 -0.74 11.27
C PHE A 103 14.31 -1.31 10.75
N VAL A 104 13.21 -0.87 11.37
CA VAL A 104 11.84 -1.08 10.84
C VAL A 104 11.09 0.25 10.82
N ALA A 105 10.77 0.73 9.63
CA ALA A 105 10.06 1.98 9.40
C ALA A 105 8.61 1.69 8.97
N LYS A 106 7.64 2.02 9.82
CA LYS A 106 6.22 1.82 9.53
C LYS A 106 5.65 3.04 8.81
N VAL A 107 4.90 2.81 7.74
CA VAL A 107 4.20 3.91 7.04
C VAL A 107 3.00 4.34 7.88
N ALA A 108 3.05 5.56 8.40
CA ALA A 108 2.01 6.13 9.24
C ALA A 108 0.70 6.33 8.46
N THR A 109 -0.43 6.31 9.18
CA THR A 109 -1.77 6.52 8.60
C THR A 109 -1.85 7.85 7.84
N LEU A 110 -1.27 8.92 8.39
CA LEU A 110 -1.24 10.22 7.73
C LEU A 110 -0.52 10.15 6.39
N SER A 111 0.68 9.57 6.32
CA SER A 111 1.42 9.39 5.06
C SER A 111 0.63 8.57 4.05
N LYS A 112 -0.07 7.51 4.48
CA LYS A 112 -0.95 6.75 3.57
C LYS A 112 -2.06 7.62 2.98
N VAL A 113 -2.66 8.48 3.80
CA VAL A 113 -3.75 9.37 3.37
C VAL A 113 -3.22 10.46 2.44
N THR A 114 -2.19 11.20 2.84
CA THR A 114 -1.73 12.38 2.09
C THR A 114 -0.88 12.01 0.88
N GLU A 115 -0.03 11.00 1.02
CA GLU A 115 0.98 10.70 0.01
C GLU A 115 0.56 9.61 -0.97
N ILE A 116 -0.05 8.52 -0.49
CA ILE A 116 -0.51 7.43 -1.35
C ILE A 116 -1.90 7.74 -1.91
N LEU A 117 -2.86 8.07 -1.04
CA LEU A 117 -4.25 8.31 -1.45
C LEU A 117 -4.50 9.73 -1.97
N ARG A 118 -3.56 10.66 -1.77
CA ARG A 118 -3.71 12.09 -2.14
C ARG A 118 -4.99 12.71 -1.59
N ALA A 119 -5.31 12.31 -0.38
CA ALA A 119 -6.53 12.65 0.32
C ALA A 119 -6.22 13.49 1.56
N ASP A 120 -7.26 14.07 2.13
CA ASP A 120 -7.18 14.83 3.37
C ASP A 120 -7.79 14.02 4.53
N MET A 121 -7.29 14.22 5.74
CA MET A 121 -7.99 13.77 6.95
C MET A 121 -8.92 14.89 7.44
N GLY A 122 -10.12 14.51 7.85
CA GLY A 122 -11.09 15.41 8.48
C GLY A 122 -11.81 14.74 9.62
N SER A 123 -12.87 15.39 10.10
CA SER A 123 -13.76 14.85 11.13
C SER A 123 -15.22 14.96 10.68
N ASN A 124 -16.04 13.96 10.99
CA ASN A 124 -17.48 14.01 10.74
C ASN A 124 -18.24 14.67 11.91
N ALA A 125 -19.57 14.77 11.79
CA ALA A 125 -20.43 15.34 12.84
C ALA A 125 -20.39 14.56 14.17
N LYS A 126 -19.83 13.34 14.20
CA LYS A 126 -19.66 12.50 15.39
C LYS A 126 -18.24 12.59 15.97
N ASN A 127 -17.41 13.51 15.49
CA ASN A 127 -15.99 13.62 15.82
C ASN A 127 -15.15 12.38 15.46
N GLU A 128 -15.58 11.59 14.49
CA GLU A 128 -14.81 10.45 13.99
C GLU A 128 -13.90 10.90 12.84
N ASN A 129 -12.66 10.39 12.81
CA ASN A 129 -11.73 10.64 11.72
C ASN A 129 -12.29 10.11 10.40
N ILE A 130 -12.30 10.96 9.37
CA ILE A 130 -12.73 10.61 8.02
C ILE A 130 -11.63 10.88 7.01
N VAL A 131 -11.68 10.17 5.88
CA VAL A 131 -10.83 10.43 4.72
C VAL A 131 -11.63 11.15 3.64
N ILE A 132 -11.14 12.30 3.20
CA ILE A 132 -11.75 13.15 2.18
C ILE A 132 -10.96 12.98 0.88
N ILE A 133 -11.56 12.32 -0.10
CA ILE A 133 -10.99 12.11 -1.42
C ILE A 133 -11.40 13.26 -2.33
N SER A 134 -10.45 14.12 -2.68
CA SER A 134 -10.63 15.25 -3.61
C SER A 134 -9.82 15.12 -4.90
N LYS A 135 -8.89 14.15 -4.94
CA LYS A 135 -7.96 13.90 -6.04
C LYS A 135 -7.81 12.39 -6.25
N PRO A 136 -7.45 11.93 -7.45
CA PRO A 136 -7.06 10.55 -7.64
C PRO A 136 -5.81 10.24 -6.78
N PRO A 137 -5.64 8.99 -6.32
CA PRO A 137 -4.43 8.56 -5.60
C PRO A 137 -3.17 8.65 -6.50
N ILE A 138 -2.02 8.22 -5.99
CA ILE A 138 -0.84 8.04 -6.85
C ILE A 138 -1.17 7.08 -8.02
N PRO A 139 -0.57 7.26 -9.20
CA PRO A 139 -0.78 6.35 -10.30
C PRO A 139 -0.42 4.91 -9.95
N GLU A 140 -1.04 3.96 -10.63
CA GLU A 140 -0.63 2.57 -10.59
C GLU A 140 0.75 2.41 -11.20
N GLY A 141 1.52 1.45 -10.71
CA GLY A 141 2.84 1.16 -11.25
C GLY A 141 3.79 0.53 -10.24
N THR A 142 4.99 0.25 -10.73
CA THR A 142 6.10 -0.22 -9.93
C THR A 142 7.03 0.94 -9.66
N TYR A 143 7.27 1.20 -8.38
CA TYR A 143 8.07 2.31 -7.91
C TYR A 143 9.35 1.81 -7.23
N THR A 144 10.37 2.65 -7.24
CA THR A 144 11.55 2.48 -6.39
C THR A 144 11.29 3.18 -5.07
N ALA A 145 11.30 2.43 -3.97
CA ALA A 145 11.39 2.99 -2.63
C ALA A 145 12.86 3.02 -2.22
N ARG A 146 13.33 4.16 -1.74
CA ARG A 146 14.72 4.40 -1.35
C ARG A 146 14.80 4.80 0.11
N ALA A 147 15.62 4.09 0.87
CA ALA A 147 16.08 4.52 2.19
C ALA A 147 17.37 5.32 2.05
N VAL A 148 17.46 6.46 2.72
CA VAL A 148 18.67 7.29 2.78
C VAL A 148 18.98 7.60 4.24
N SER A 149 20.19 7.27 4.68
CA SER A 149 20.74 7.67 5.98
C SER A 149 20.97 9.18 6.04
N MET A 150 20.60 9.80 7.16
CA MET A 150 20.70 11.25 7.37
C MET A 150 22.15 11.70 7.53
N GLU A 151 22.96 10.97 8.29
CA GLU A 151 24.36 11.36 8.53
C GLU A 151 25.34 10.69 7.57
N SER A 152 25.15 9.40 7.32
CA SER A 152 26.13 8.58 6.59
C SER A 152 25.92 8.53 5.08
N ASP A 153 24.83 9.12 4.56
CA ASP A 153 24.41 9.09 3.15
C ASP A 153 24.37 7.68 2.52
N ILE A 154 24.28 6.63 3.36
CA ILE A 154 24.06 5.25 2.94
C ILE A 154 22.67 5.14 2.31
N LYS A 155 22.60 4.47 1.15
CA LYS A 155 21.38 4.31 0.36
C LYS A 155 21.10 2.85 0.09
N ALA A 156 19.83 2.46 0.16
CA ALA A 156 19.38 1.17 -0.33
C ALA A 156 17.99 1.32 -0.98
N ASP A 157 17.79 0.56 -2.05
CA ASP A 157 16.58 0.62 -2.87
C ASP A 157 15.81 -0.69 -2.78
N THR A 158 14.50 -0.59 -2.90
CA THR A 158 13.61 -1.74 -3.06
C THR A 158 12.47 -1.41 -4.00
N THR A 159 11.82 -2.44 -4.50
CA THR A 159 10.67 -2.29 -5.40
C THR A 159 9.38 -2.31 -4.61
N PHE A 160 8.49 -1.34 -4.85
CA PHE A 160 7.17 -1.27 -4.25
C PHE A 160 6.11 -1.10 -5.35
N THR A 161 5.19 -2.06 -5.46
CA THR A 161 4.19 -2.08 -6.53
C THR A 161 2.83 -1.59 -6.04
N VAL A 162 2.20 -0.73 -6.81
CA VAL A 162 0.91 -0.13 -6.50
C VAL A 162 -0.05 -0.51 -7.63
N LYS A 163 -1.10 -1.24 -7.29
CA LYS A 163 -2.16 -1.64 -8.23
C LYS A 163 -3.40 -0.80 -8.04
N GLY A 164 -4.24 -0.74 -9.07
CA GLY A 164 -5.56 -0.15 -8.96
C GLY A 164 -6.43 -0.77 -7.89
N PRO A 165 -7.53 -0.10 -7.51
CA PRO A 165 -8.51 -0.67 -6.59
C PRO A 165 -9.10 -1.96 -7.18
N SER A 166 -9.13 -3.03 -6.40
CA SER A 166 -9.82 -4.26 -6.80
C SER A 166 -11.34 -4.11 -6.66
N VAL A 167 -12.12 -5.04 -7.22
CA VAL A 167 -13.59 -5.08 -7.05
C VAL A 167 -13.97 -5.13 -5.56
N GLY A 168 -13.26 -5.95 -4.78
CA GLY A 168 -13.49 -6.04 -3.33
C GLY A 168 -13.17 -4.75 -2.60
N ASP A 169 -12.19 -3.97 -3.08
CA ASP A 169 -11.87 -2.66 -2.53
C ASP A 169 -13.00 -1.65 -2.83
N GLY A 170 -13.55 -1.67 -4.05
CA GLY A 170 -14.69 -0.83 -4.42
C GLY A 170 -15.92 -1.05 -3.53
N ILE A 171 -16.23 -2.30 -3.19
CA ILE A 171 -17.33 -2.63 -2.26
C ILE A 171 -17.06 -2.07 -0.86
N LYS A 172 -15.83 -2.24 -0.34
CA LYS A 172 -15.45 -1.71 0.98
C LYS A 172 -15.47 -0.19 1.03
N ASP A 173 -14.99 0.46 -0.02
CA ASP A 173 -14.98 1.91 -0.11
C ASP A 173 -16.39 2.48 -0.25
N TRP A 174 -17.29 1.78 -0.95
CA TRP A 174 -18.71 2.12 -1.00
C TRP A 174 -19.37 2.04 0.38
N LEU A 175 -19.12 0.98 1.16
CA LEU A 175 -19.58 0.87 2.55
C LEU A 175 -18.97 1.98 3.44
N GLY A 176 -17.70 2.34 3.22
CA GLY A 176 -17.05 3.48 3.88
C GLY A 176 -17.74 4.81 3.55
N GLY A 177 -18.23 4.97 2.32
CA GLY A 177 -19.07 6.09 1.90
C GLY A 177 -20.41 6.13 2.63
N LEU A 178 -21.14 5.00 2.67
CA LEU A 178 -22.43 4.90 3.36
C LEU A 178 -22.32 5.18 4.87
N THR A 179 -21.21 4.78 5.49
CA THR A 179 -20.96 5.01 6.92
C THR A 179 -20.40 6.40 7.23
N GLY A 180 -20.16 7.23 6.20
CA GLY A 180 -19.60 8.57 6.34
C GLY A 180 -18.12 8.59 6.72
N LYS A 181 -17.40 7.46 6.65
CA LYS A 181 -15.97 7.34 6.94
C LYS A 181 -15.09 7.77 5.75
N ILE A 182 -15.63 7.68 4.55
CA ILE A 182 -15.01 8.11 3.31
C ILE A 182 -15.93 9.13 2.65
N VAL A 183 -15.43 10.33 2.38
CA VAL A 183 -16.16 11.39 1.69
C VAL A 183 -15.49 11.64 0.36
N LYS A 184 -16.22 11.50 -0.74
CA LYS A 184 -15.73 11.83 -2.10
C LYS A 184 -16.25 13.22 -2.46
N LYS A 185 -15.36 14.13 -2.86
CA LYS A 185 -15.68 15.50 -3.29
C LYS A 185 -15.31 15.72 -4.74
#